data_AF-A0A926L846-F1
#
_entry.id   AF-A0A926L846-F1
#
_cell.length_a   1.000
_cell.length_b   1.000
_cell.length_c   1.000
_cell.angle_alpha   90.00
_cell.angle_beta   90.00
_cell.angle_gamma   90.00
#
_symmetry.space_group_name_H-M   'P 1'
#
loop_
_entity.id
_entity.type
_entity.pdbx_description
1 polymer ?
#
loop_
_entity_poly.entity_id
_entity_poly.type
_entity_poly.pdbx_seq_one_letter_code
_entity_poly.pdbx_strand_id
1 'polypeptide(L)'
;MLRSSGQTRVTVGDEDVEDVRVAALRIAVSRLRRQLAVLPADFPDRAVAEEELADLAAMTAHGVPEAPRLYRSLLLIAGAIGSVSALSRGLSDVRHAVELFGDPPRR
;
A
#
# COMPACT_ATOMS: atom_id res chain seq x y z
N MET A 1 -11.69 32.26 -18.82
CA MET A 1 -11.27 33.03 -17.63
C MET A 1 -11.65 32.27 -16.37
N LEU A 2 -10.63 32.00 -15.55
CA LEU A 2 -10.59 31.66 -14.12
C LEU A 2 -11.78 30.90 -13.52
N ARG A 3 -11.55 29.62 -13.19
CA ARG A 3 -12.06 29.05 -11.93
C ARG A 3 -10.89 28.46 -11.17
N SER A 4 -10.39 29.31 -10.28
CA SER A 4 -9.53 28.97 -9.14
C SER A 4 -10.22 27.89 -8.32
N SER A 5 -9.77 26.64 -8.43
CA SER A 5 -10.02 25.64 -7.40
C SER A 5 -8.86 25.74 -6.42
N GLY A 6 -9.11 26.45 -5.32
CA GLY A 6 -8.22 26.51 -4.17
C GLY A 6 -7.91 25.09 -3.72
N GLN A 7 -6.71 24.63 -4.08
CA GLN A 7 -6.03 23.59 -3.34
C GLN A 7 -5.85 24.18 -1.95
N THR A 8 -6.71 23.77 -1.02
CA THR A 8 -6.42 23.89 0.40
C THR A 8 -5.15 23.07 0.62
N ARG A 9 -4.02 23.76 0.50
CA ARG A 9 -2.74 23.34 1.05
C ARG A 9 -3.05 23.01 2.50
N VAL A 10 -3.10 21.73 2.81
CA VAL A 10 -3.01 21.28 4.20
C VAL A 10 -1.60 21.66 4.62
N THR A 11 -1.46 22.90 5.14
CA THR A 11 -0.30 23.31 5.90
C THR A 11 -0.45 22.67 7.28
N VAL A 12 -0.13 21.39 7.37
CA VAL A 12 0.50 20.90 8.59
C VAL A 12 1.96 21.25 8.37
N GLY A 13 2.38 22.40 8.91
CA GLY A 13 3.80 22.68 9.03
C GLY A 13 4.35 21.72 10.06
N ASP A 14 5.10 20.73 9.59
CA ASP A 14 6.17 20.02 10.29
C ASP A 14 6.77 19.05 9.24
N GLU A 15 7.99 19.32 8.78
CA GLU A 15 8.70 18.48 7.81
C GLU A 15 9.10 17.10 8.37
N ASP A 16 8.58 16.72 9.55
CA ASP A 16 8.91 15.50 10.30
C ASP A 16 7.68 14.77 10.92
N VAL A 17 6.44 15.18 10.61
CA VAL A 17 5.27 14.34 10.96
C VAL A 17 5.02 13.37 9.80
N GLU A 18 5.47 12.12 9.98
CA GLU A 18 5.21 11.03 9.02
C GLU A 18 3.72 11.00 8.66
N ASP A 19 3.41 11.05 7.36
CA ASP A 19 2.03 10.95 6.86
C ASP A 19 1.39 9.67 7.43
N VAL A 20 0.29 9.83 8.18
CA VAL A 20 -0.41 8.72 8.85
C VAL A 20 -0.76 7.60 7.87
N ARG A 21 -1.02 7.92 6.61
CA ARG A 21 -1.32 6.95 5.54
C ARG A 21 -0.09 6.12 5.18
N VAL A 22 1.08 6.76 5.13
CA VAL A 22 2.37 6.10 4.90
C VAL A 22 2.72 5.17 6.06
N ALA A 23 2.55 5.63 7.30
CA ALA A 23 2.77 4.81 8.49
C ALA A 23 1.85 3.57 8.51
N ALA A 24 0.54 3.77 8.25
CA ALA A 24 -0.43 2.68 8.19
C ALA A 24 -0.07 1.64 7.11
N LEU A 25 0.35 2.10 5.93
CA LEU A 25 0.76 1.23 4.84
C LEU A 25 2.04 0.43 5.19
N ARG A 26 3.05 1.08 5.77
CA ARG A 26 4.28 0.41 6.24
C ARG A 26 4.00 -0.70 7.25
N ILE A 27 3.09 -0.46 8.19
CA ILE A 27 2.66 -1.45 9.18
C ILE A 27 2.00 -2.66 8.51
N ALA A 28 1.04 -2.41 7.60
CA ALA A 28 0.33 -3.46 6.88
C ALA A 28 1.28 -4.31 6.02
N VAL A 29 2.18 -3.68 5.27
CA VAL A 29 3.19 -4.36 4.44
C VAL A 29 4.13 -5.20 5.29
N SER A 30 4.65 -4.64 6.38
CA SER A 30 5.54 -5.35 7.29
C SER A 30 4.87 -6.59 7.89
N ARG A 31 3.57 -6.50 8.20
CA ARG A 31 2.79 -7.64 8.68
C ARG A 31 2.62 -8.71 7.61
N LEU A 32 2.22 -8.33 6.39
CA LEU A 32 2.04 -9.28 5.29
C LEU A 32 3.35 -9.99 4.94
N ARG A 33 4.47 -9.27 4.89
CA ARG A 33 5.81 -9.85 4.70
C ARG A 33 6.17 -10.87 5.77
N ARG A 34 5.86 -10.59 7.05
CA ARG A 34 6.05 -11.57 8.13
C ARG A 34 5.18 -12.81 7.96
N GLN A 35 3.91 -12.63 7.57
CA GLN A 35 3.02 -13.77 7.31
C GLN A 35 3.52 -14.63 6.14
N LEU A 36 4.05 -13.99 5.10
CA LEU A 36 4.62 -14.66 3.94
C LEU A 36 5.90 -15.43 4.32
N ALA A 37 6.79 -14.83 5.12
CA ALA A 37 8.02 -15.46 5.57
C ALA A 37 7.79 -16.72 6.43
N VAL A 38 6.73 -16.74 7.25
CA VAL A 38 6.39 -17.91 8.08
C VAL A 38 5.52 -18.93 7.35
N LEU A 39 5.05 -18.63 6.14
CA LEU A 39 4.23 -19.56 5.37
C LEU A 39 5.11 -20.71 4.86
N PRO A 40 4.87 -21.96 5.27
CA PRO A 40 5.64 -23.11 4.80
C PRO A 40 5.27 -23.54 3.38
N ALA A 41 4.13 -23.06 2.87
CA ALA A 41 3.67 -23.36 1.53
C ALA A 41 4.48 -22.56 0.49
N ASP A 42 4.95 -23.28 -0.53
CA ASP A 42 5.47 -22.68 -1.74
C ASP A 42 4.31 -22.53 -2.73
N PHE A 43 4.09 -21.31 -3.22
CA PHE A 43 3.08 -21.04 -4.25
C PHE A 43 3.77 -20.42 -5.46
N PRO A 44 3.24 -20.62 -6.69
CA PRO A 44 3.97 -20.39 -7.92
C PRO A 44 4.60 -19.00 -8.04
N ASP A 45 3.89 -17.97 -7.57
CA ASP A 45 4.30 -16.58 -7.71
C ASP A 45 4.79 -15.97 -6.38
N ARG A 46 5.29 -16.80 -5.44
CA ARG A 46 5.79 -16.34 -4.14
C ARG A 46 6.88 -15.28 -4.26
N ALA A 47 7.88 -15.52 -5.11
CA ALA A 47 8.98 -14.58 -5.33
C ALA A 47 8.47 -13.23 -5.86
N VAL A 48 7.49 -13.25 -6.77
CA VAL A 48 6.86 -12.04 -7.33
C VAL A 48 6.13 -11.27 -6.22
N ALA A 49 5.39 -11.97 -5.35
CA ALA A 49 4.73 -11.33 -4.21
C ALA A 49 5.73 -10.71 -3.22
N GLU A 50 6.86 -11.38 -2.95
CA GLU A 50 7.92 -10.87 -2.07
C GLU A 50 8.61 -9.63 -2.66
N GLU A 51 8.91 -9.65 -3.95
CA GLU A 51 9.51 -8.54 -4.71
C GLU A 51 8.59 -7.31 -4.71
N GLU A 52 7.32 -7.47 -5.09
CA GLU A 52 6.35 -6.37 -5.09
C GLU A 52 6.11 -5.78 -3.70
N LEU A 53 6.16 -6.62 -2.64
CA LEU A 53 6.09 -6.13 -1.25
C LEU A 53 7.34 -5.36 -0.84
N ALA A 54 8.51 -5.72 -1.36
CA ALA A 54 9.74 -4.98 -1.14
C ALA A 54 9.70 -3.62 -1.87
N ASP A 55 9.23 -3.60 -3.10
CA ASP A 55 9.04 -2.37 -3.88
C ASP A 55 8.05 -1.43 -3.21
N LEU A 56 6.92 -1.95 -2.72
CA LEU A 56 5.93 -1.14 -2.02
C LEU A 56 6.49 -0.57 -0.71
N ALA A 57 7.31 -1.33 0.01
CA ALA A 57 8.04 -0.82 1.18
C ALA A 57 9.04 0.29 0.78
N ALA A 58 9.80 0.11 -0.31
CA ALA A 58 10.73 1.11 -0.80
C ALA A 58 10.01 2.40 -1.22
N MET A 59 8.86 2.32 -1.91
CA MET A 59 8.06 3.48 -2.27
C MET A 59 7.67 4.31 -1.04
N THR A 60 7.22 3.65 0.03
CA THR A 60 6.90 4.33 1.28
C THR A 60 8.12 4.90 1.99
N ALA A 61 9.32 4.34 1.79
CA ALA A 61 10.57 4.84 2.38
C ALA A 61 11.02 6.18 1.77
N HIS A 62 10.72 6.41 0.49
CA HIS A 62 11.14 7.60 -0.26
C HIS A 62 10.14 8.77 -0.23
N GLY A 63 8.99 8.63 0.43
CA GLY A 63 8.00 9.69 0.58
C GLY A 63 6.56 9.19 0.45
N VAL A 64 5.65 10.09 0.05
CA VAL A 64 4.24 9.77 -0.19
C VAL A 64 4.08 9.19 -1.61
N PRO A 65 3.74 7.89 -1.75
CA PRO A 65 3.54 7.27 -3.06
C PRO A 65 2.25 7.75 -3.76
N GLU A 66 2.25 7.71 -5.09
CA GLU A 66 1.08 8.02 -5.92
C GLU A 66 0.04 6.90 -5.87
N ALA A 67 -1.24 7.26 -5.70
CA ALA A 67 -2.34 6.29 -5.58
C ALA A 67 -2.43 5.30 -6.77
N PRO A 68 -2.34 5.72 -8.06
CA PRO A 68 -2.37 4.78 -9.18
C PRO A 68 -1.26 3.73 -9.12
N ARG A 69 -0.07 4.10 -8.63
CA ARG A 69 1.07 3.19 -8.48
C ARG A 69 0.82 2.17 -7.37
N LEU A 70 0.26 2.61 -6.24
CA LEU A 70 -0.15 1.72 -5.15
C LEU A 70 -1.22 0.71 -5.58
N TYR A 71 -2.25 1.17 -6.31
CA TYR A 71 -3.29 0.28 -6.81
C TYR A 71 -2.73 -0.77 -7.77
N ARG A 72 -1.78 -0.38 -8.63
CA ARG A 72 -1.10 -1.33 -9.53
C ARG A 72 -0.33 -2.40 -8.76
N SER A 73 0.53 -2.01 -7.81
CA SER A 73 1.29 -2.99 -7.01
C SER A 73 0.37 -3.87 -6.16
N LEU A 74 -0.74 -3.33 -5.63
CA LEU A 74 -1.74 -4.13 -4.91
C LEU A 74 -2.36 -5.22 -5.81
N LEU A 75 -2.66 -4.90 -7.07
CA LEU A 75 -3.19 -5.87 -8.03
C LEU A 75 -2.17 -6.96 -8.36
N LEU A 76 -0.89 -6.61 -8.49
CA LEU A 76 0.19 -7.58 -8.72
C LEU A 76 0.38 -8.51 -7.52
N ILE A 77 0.41 -7.96 -6.30
CA ILE A 77 0.48 -8.74 -5.06
C ILE A 77 -0.73 -9.67 -4.94
N ALA A 78 -1.94 -9.17 -5.20
CA ALA A 78 -3.17 -9.97 -5.12
C ALA A 78 -3.19 -11.10 -6.17
N GLY A 79 -2.72 -10.82 -7.39
CA GLY A 79 -2.58 -11.83 -8.46
C GLY A 79 -1.57 -12.91 -8.10
N ALA A 80 -0.41 -12.52 -7.55
CA ALA A 80 0.67 -13.42 -7.16
C ALA A 80 0.30 -14.28 -5.94
N ILE A 81 -0.34 -13.71 -4.93
CA ILE A 81 -0.81 -14.45 -3.73
C ILE A 81 -1.99 -15.37 -4.09
N GLY A 82 -2.86 -14.96 -5.00
CA GLY A 82 -4.06 -15.70 -5.38
C GLY A 82 -5.00 -16.01 -4.20
N SER A 83 -5.58 -17.21 -4.19
CA SER A 83 -6.59 -17.64 -3.20
C SER A 83 -6.02 -18.14 -1.86
N VAL A 84 -4.77 -17.82 -1.50
CA VAL A 84 -4.14 -18.30 -0.26
C VAL A 84 -4.82 -17.67 0.96
N SER A 85 -5.73 -18.43 1.59
CA SER A 85 -6.58 -17.92 2.66
C SER A 85 -5.80 -17.47 3.90
N ALA A 86 -4.62 -18.05 4.15
CA ALA A 86 -3.72 -17.67 5.24
C ALA A 86 -3.22 -16.21 5.14
N LEU A 87 -3.18 -15.65 3.92
CA LEU A 87 -2.72 -14.30 3.65
C LEU A 87 -3.87 -13.29 3.48
N SER A 88 -5.12 -13.76 3.44
CA SER A 88 -6.31 -12.93 3.17
C SER A 88 -6.45 -11.73 4.10
N ARG A 89 -6.20 -11.89 5.41
CA ARG A 89 -6.26 -10.80 6.39
C ARG A 89 -5.16 -9.77 6.15
N GLY A 90 -3.92 -10.22 5.94
CA GLY A 90 -2.79 -9.32 5.68
C GLY A 90 -2.96 -8.54 4.38
N LEU A 91 -3.46 -9.21 3.33
CA LEU A 91 -3.77 -8.58 2.05
C LEU A 91 -4.91 -7.57 2.18
N SER A 92 -5.93 -7.88 2.99
CA SER A 92 -7.02 -6.95 3.28
C SER A 92 -6.53 -5.70 4.02
N ASP A 93 -5.64 -5.86 5.00
CA ASP A 93 -5.03 -4.73 5.74
C ASP A 93 -4.26 -3.81 4.77
N VAL A 94 -3.48 -4.38 3.84
CA VAL A 94 -2.76 -3.60 2.80
C VAL A 94 -3.74 -2.88 1.88
N ARG A 95 -4.82 -3.55 1.45
CA ARG A 95 -5.87 -2.93 0.62
C ARG A 95 -6.48 -1.71 1.30
N HIS A 96 -6.89 -1.82 2.57
CA HIS A 96 -7.46 -0.69 3.31
C HIS A 96 -6.45 0.46 3.46
N ALA A 97 -5.17 0.16 3.69
CA ALA A 97 -4.13 1.18 3.78
C ALA A 97 -3.92 1.91 2.44
N VAL A 98 -3.95 1.19 1.31
CA VAL A 98 -3.88 1.78 -0.04
C VAL A 98 -5.10 2.67 -0.33
N GLU A 99 -6.29 2.29 0.12
CA GLU A 99 -7.50 3.09 -0.05
C GLU A 99 -7.42 4.47 0.61
N LEU A 100 -6.58 4.66 1.63
CA LEU A 100 -6.34 5.98 2.25
C LEU A 100 -5.65 6.98 1.31
N PHE A 101 -5.01 6.49 0.24
CA PHE A 101 -4.33 7.32 -0.77
C PHE A 101 -5.27 7.73 -1.92
N GLY A 102 -6.38 7.02 -2.10
CA GLY A 102 -7.40 7.36 -3.10
C GLY A 102 -8.27 8.53 -2.67
N ASP A 103 -8.86 9.22 -3.65
CA ASP A 103 -9.99 10.13 -3.40
C ASP A 103 -11.17 9.26 -2.89
N PRO A 104 -11.93 9.65 -1.84
CA PRO A 104 -13.14 8.94 -1.47
C PRO A 104 -14.02 8.75 -2.72
N PRO A 105 -14.67 7.58 -2.89
CA PRO A 105 -15.48 7.32 -4.07
C PRO A 105 -16.50 8.45 -4.21
N ARG A 106 -16.36 9.25 -5.27
CA ARG A 106 -17.38 10.22 -5.67
C ARG A 106 -18.58 9.40 -6.09
N ARG A 107 -19.50 9.25 -5.14
CA ARG A 107 -20.78 8.59 -5.32
C ARG A 107 -21.71 9.47 -6.16
#